data_AF-A0A3D2WLR8-F1
#
_entry.id   AF-A0A3D2WLR8-F1
#
_cell.length_a   1.000
_cell.length_b   1.000
_cell.length_c   1.000
_cell.angle_alpha   90.00
_cell.angle_beta   90.00
_cell.angle_gamma   90.00
#
_symmetry.space_group_name_H-M   'P 1'
#
loop_
_entity.id
_entity.type
_entity.pdbx_description
1 polymer ?
#
loop_
_entity_poly.entity_id
_entity_poly.type
_entity_poly.pdbx_seq_one_letter_code
_entity_poly.pdbx_strand_id
1 'polypeptide(L)'
;MKIVDIQISHDTIDLTRPYAVAFATMSDVKIVTVKITTETGIVGYGTGSPVEIITGETLDMALTALQESTLKALTSQEFATPQEALAAVADQIAVAPSASSALDSALFDAFAKEAGKPLADYLGRHHTALPTSITIGIKDTIDEMLTEAQEYTDRGFRVIKLKLGKDLGMDIEFTRALKAAVPENTVLYVDPNQGYTVDDYREFLKATADLNIAFIEQPVKAEDTESLFTLSPEEKKFVCVDESLKSIK
;
A
#
# COMPACT_ATOMS: atom_id res chain seq x y z
N MET A 1 -16.53 -25.34 -2.34
CA MET A 1 -17.34 -24.12 -2.27
C MET A 1 -17.82 -23.78 -3.66
N LYS A 2 -19.12 -23.60 -3.84
CA LYS A 2 -19.72 -23.13 -5.08
C LYS A 2 -20.11 -21.66 -4.99
N ILE A 3 -19.68 -20.86 -5.95
CA ILE A 3 -20.07 -19.46 -6.09
C ILE A 3 -21.29 -19.39 -7.00
N VAL A 4 -22.34 -18.68 -6.58
CA VAL A 4 -23.61 -18.59 -7.33
C VAL A 4 -23.88 -17.19 -7.88
N ASP A 5 -23.25 -16.16 -7.32
CA ASP A 5 -23.39 -14.78 -7.77
C ASP A 5 -22.12 -13.99 -7.47
N ILE A 6 -21.75 -13.10 -8.38
CA ILE A 6 -20.63 -12.17 -8.22
C ILE A 6 -21.09 -10.79 -8.67
N GLN A 7 -21.02 -9.82 -7.76
CA GLN A 7 -21.44 -8.44 -8.00
C GLN A 7 -20.22 -7.53 -7.94
N ILE A 8 -20.09 -6.68 -8.95
CA ILE A 8 -19.03 -5.67 -9.04
C ILE A 8 -19.67 -4.29 -8.87
N SER A 9 -19.10 -3.49 -7.99
CA SER A 9 -19.41 -2.07 -7.88
C SER A 9 -18.13 -1.25 -7.83
N HIS A 10 -18.24 0.05 -8.06
CA HIS A 10 -17.12 0.96 -7.89
C HIS A 10 -17.61 2.28 -7.29
N ASP A 11 -16.70 2.95 -6.59
CA ASP A 11 -16.96 4.20 -5.92
C ASP A 11 -15.75 5.12 -6.04
N THR A 12 -15.98 6.42 -5.98
CA THR A 12 -14.93 7.43 -5.79
C THR A 12 -15.16 8.06 -4.42
N ILE A 13 -14.16 7.97 -3.56
CA ILE A 13 -14.23 8.44 -2.18
C ILE A 13 -13.33 9.67 -2.04
N ASP A 14 -13.93 10.82 -1.75
CA ASP A 14 -13.19 12.04 -1.47
C ASP A 14 -12.40 11.92 -0.17
N LEU A 15 -11.15 12.38 -0.19
CA LEU A 15 -10.32 12.43 0.99
C LEU A 15 -10.70 13.65 1.84
N THR A 16 -10.85 13.42 3.15
CA THR A 16 -11.06 14.50 4.13
C THR A 16 -9.92 15.52 4.13
N ARG A 17 -8.72 15.08 3.72
CA ARG A 17 -7.54 15.91 3.50
C ARG A 17 -6.78 15.39 2.27
N PRO A 18 -6.66 16.17 1.19
CA PRO A 18 -5.76 15.84 0.10
C PRO A 18 -4.31 15.75 0.60
N TYR A 19 -3.52 14.84 0.05
CA TYR A 19 -2.11 14.71 0.40
C TYR A 19 -1.23 14.64 -0.84
N ALA A 20 -0.03 15.22 -0.72
CA ALA A 20 0.97 15.26 -1.77
C ALA A 20 2.07 14.22 -1.54
N VAL A 21 2.49 13.59 -2.64
CA VAL A 21 3.70 12.78 -2.77
C VAL A 21 4.62 13.44 -3.80
N ALA A 22 5.82 12.88 -4.03
CA ALA A 22 6.83 13.50 -4.90
C ALA A 22 6.30 13.83 -6.31
N PHE A 23 5.46 12.96 -6.86
CA PHE A 23 4.99 13.04 -8.26
C PHE A 23 3.49 13.40 -8.44
N ALA A 24 2.69 13.48 -7.37
CA ALA A 24 1.25 13.71 -7.47
C ALA A 24 0.62 14.28 -6.19
N THR A 25 -0.58 14.86 -6.30
CA THR A 25 -1.46 15.15 -5.17
C THR A 25 -2.75 14.36 -5.35
N MET A 26 -3.18 13.65 -4.30
CA MET A 26 -4.40 12.83 -4.31
C MET A 26 -5.50 13.56 -3.55
N SER A 27 -6.66 13.77 -4.17
CA SER A 27 -7.87 14.35 -3.57
C SER A 27 -8.96 13.32 -3.27
N ASP A 28 -8.92 12.19 -3.96
CA ASP A 28 -9.91 11.14 -3.94
C ASP A 28 -9.26 9.78 -4.23
N VAL A 29 -9.99 8.71 -3.92
CA VAL A 29 -9.57 7.33 -4.19
C VAL A 29 -10.68 6.61 -4.92
N LYS A 30 -10.34 5.96 -6.04
CA LYS A 30 -11.26 5.08 -6.76
C LYS A 30 -11.14 3.67 -6.21
N ILE A 31 -12.27 3.08 -5.84
CA ILE A 31 -12.36 1.73 -5.30
C ILE A 31 -13.21 0.88 -6.23
N VAL A 32 -12.75 -0.33 -6.53
CA VAL A 32 -13.58 -1.40 -7.07
C VAL A 32 -13.89 -2.39 -5.96
N THR A 33 -15.15 -2.80 -5.83
CA THR A 33 -15.61 -3.76 -4.83
C THR A 33 -16.14 -5.01 -5.52
N VAL A 34 -15.67 -6.17 -5.07
CA VAL A 34 -16.17 -7.48 -5.45
C VAL A 34 -16.95 -8.05 -4.29
N LYS A 35 -18.20 -8.45 -4.56
CA LYS A 35 -19.03 -9.21 -3.62
C LYS A 35 -19.34 -10.58 -4.21
N ILE A 36 -18.97 -11.63 -3.48
CA ILE A 36 -19.20 -13.02 -3.85
C ILE A 36 -20.32 -13.59 -2.97
N THR A 37 -21.29 -14.28 -3.56
CA THR A 37 -22.30 -15.05 -2.83
C THR A 37 -22.13 -16.53 -3.14
N THR A 38 -22.04 -17.38 -2.11
CA THR A 38 -21.93 -18.84 -2.24
C THR A 38 -23.31 -19.51 -2.25
N GLU A 39 -23.37 -20.78 -2.67
CA GLU A 39 -24.62 -21.56 -2.63
C GLU A 39 -25.17 -21.76 -1.22
N THR A 40 -24.32 -21.69 -0.20
CA THR A 40 -24.67 -21.78 1.22
C THR A 40 -25.14 -20.44 1.79
N GLY A 41 -25.14 -19.37 0.98
CA GLY A 41 -25.56 -18.03 1.37
C GLY A 41 -24.48 -17.19 2.07
N ILE A 42 -23.24 -17.68 2.14
CA ILE A 42 -22.10 -16.88 2.62
C ILE A 42 -21.78 -15.78 1.62
N VAL A 43 -21.47 -14.60 2.17
CA VAL A 43 -21.07 -13.43 1.39
C VAL A 43 -19.64 -13.03 1.73
N GLY A 44 -18.79 -13.02 0.71
CA GLY A 44 -17.42 -12.51 0.77
C GLY A 44 -17.31 -11.14 0.12
N TYR A 45 -16.50 -10.26 0.69
CA TYR A 45 -16.21 -8.92 0.18
C TYR A 45 -14.72 -8.70 -0.01
N GLY A 46 -14.37 -8.01 -1.08
CA GLY A 46 -13.01 -7.57 -1.34
C GLY A 46 -12.98 -6.29 -2.13
N THR A 47 -11.91 -5.52 -1.95
CA THR A 47 -11.75 -4.20 -2.56
C THR A 47 -10.39 -4.06 -3.20
N GLY A 48 -10.34 -3.35 -4.33
CA GLY A 48 -9.11 -2.95 -5.00
C GLY A 48 -9.12 -1.45 -5.24
N SER A 49 -7.94 -0.84 -5.24
CA SER A 49 -7.78 0.60 -5.46
C SER A 49 -6.78 0.84 -6.61
N PRO A 50 -7.24 0.93 -7.86
CA PRO A 50 -6.38 1.19 -9.01
C PRO A 50 -5.63 2.52 -8.87
N VAL A 51 -4.30 2.48 -8.98
CA VAL A 51 -3.42 3.66 -8.96
C VAL A 51 -2.53 3.64 -10.21
N GLU A 52 -3.00 4.32 -11.26
CA GLU A 52 -2.39 4.30 -12.60
C GLU A 52 -0.90 4.65 -12.60
N ILE A 53 -0.49 5.65 -11.83
CA ILE A 53 0.91 6.10 -11.79
C ILE A 53 1.88 5.06 -11.17
N ILE A 54 1.37 4.08 -10.42
CA ILE A 54 2.19 3.04 -9.77
C ILE A 54 2.11 1.72 -10.54
N THR A 55 0.88 1.26 -10.79
CA THR A 55 0.63 -0.08 -11.37
C THR A 55 0.33 -0.04 -12.86
N GLY A 56 0.07 1.14 -13.43
CA GLY A 56 -0.46 1.29 -14.79
C GLY A 56 -1.93 0.93 -14.92
N GLU A 57 -2.61 0.55 -13.82
CA GLU A 57 -3.99 0.11 -13.84
C GLU A 57 -4.96 1.28 -13.65
N THR A 58 -5.87 1.44 -14.60
CA THR A 58 -7.01 2.37 -14.48
C THR A 58 -8.23 1.67 -13.90
N LEU A 59 -9.23 2.45 -13.46
CA LEU A 59 -10.52 1.88 -13.04
C LEU A 59 -11.17 1.07 -14.16
N ASP A 60 -11.12 1.55 -15.41
CA ASP A 60 -11.70 0.85 -16.55
C ASP A 60 -11.00 -0.48 -16.83
N MET A 61 -9.67 -0.53 -16.67
CA MET A 61 -8.90 -1.78 -16.75
C MET A 61 -9.33 -2.77 -15.66
N ALA A 62 -9.51 -2.30 -14.43
CA ALA A 62 -9.97 -3.13 -13.32
C ALA A 62 -11.39 -3.69 -13.58
N LEU A 63 -12.32 -2.85 -14.04
CA LEU A 63 -13.68 -3.26 -14.37
C LEU A 63 -13.72 -4.23 -15.56
N THR A 64 -12.88 -4.01 -16.56
CA THR A 64 -12.74 -4.91 -17.72
C THR A 64 -12.19 -6.27 -17.29
N ALA A 65 -11.22 -6.30 -16.38
CA ALA A 65 -10.70 -7.56 -15.83
C ALA A 65 -11.77 -8.33 -15.04
N LEU A 66 -12.67 -7.62 -14.35
CA LEU A 66 -13.78 -8.19 -13.57
C LEU A 66 -15.10 -8.33 -14.35
N GLN A 67 -15.07 -8.28 -15.67
CA GLN A 67 -16.28 -8.44 -16.48
C GLN A 67 -16.87 -9.86 -16.38
N GLU A 68 -18.16 -9.99 -16.70
CA GLU A 68 -18.91 -11.25 -16.57
C GLU A 68 -18.26 -12.44 -17.29
N SER A 69 -17.68 -12.22 -18.48
CA SER A 69 -17.03 -13.28 -19.24
C SER A 69 -15.79 -13.87 -18.54
N THR A 70 -15.03 -13.04 -17.81
CA THR A 70 -13.93 -13.49 -16.96
C THR A 70 -14.45 -14.28 -15.78
N LEU A 71 -15.43 -13.72 -15.07
CA LEU A 71 -15.93 -14.26 -13.81
C LEU A 71 -16.78 -15.53 -13.97
N LYS A 72 -17.25 -15.83 -15.19
CA LYS A 72 -18.04 -17.03 -15.49
C LYS A 72 -17.34 -18.33 -15.07
N ALA A 73 -16.01 -18.40 -15.17
CA ALA A 73 -15.24 -19.57 -14.71
C ALA A 73 -15.43 -19.84 -13.21
N LEU A 74 -15.68 -18.79 -12.41
CA LEU A 74 -15.86 -18.89 -10.97
C LEU A 74 -17.26 -19.38 -10.58
N THR A 75 -18.27 -19.16 -11.42
CA THR A 75 -19.65 -19.60 -11.15
C THR A 75 -20.00 -20.95 -11.78
N SER A 76 -19.12 -21.47 -12.66
CA SER A 76 -19.36 -22.73 -13.38
C SER A 76 -18.92 -23.99 -12.64
N GLN A 77 -18.18 -23.88 -11.54
CA GLN A 77 -17.61 -25.02 -10.83
C GLN A 77 -17.46 -24.78 -9.32
N GLU A 78 -16.99 -25.80 -8.62
CA GLU A 78 -16.66 -25.73 -7.20
C GLU A 78 -15.15 -25.64 -7.01
N PHE A 79 -14.74 -24.93 -5.95
CA PHE A 79 -13.34 -24.77 -5.58
C PHE A 79 -13.12 -25.25 -4.14
N ALA A 80 -12.01 -25.95 -3.89
CA ALA A 80 -11.64 -26.38 -2.55
C ALA A 80 -10.92 -25.28 -1.77
N THR A 81 -10.25 -24.35 -2.48
CA THR A 81 -9.48 -23.26 -1.89
C THR A 81 -9.67 -21.93 -2.63
N PRO A 82 -9.45 -20.78 -1.97
CA PRO A 82 -9.47 -19.49 -2.67
C PRO A 82 -8.38 -19.40 -3.76
N GLN A 83 -7.24 -20.07 -3.58
CA GLN A 83 -6.15 -20.10 -4.58
C GLN A 83 -6.56 -20.84 -5.85
N GLU A 84 -7.28 -21.95 -5.75
CA GLU A 84 -7.83 -22.65 -6.92
C GLU A 84 -8.83 -21.78 -7.68
N ALA A 85 -9.67 -21.03 -6.95
CA ALA A 85 -10.59 -20.07 -7.57
C ALA A 85 -9.85 -18.96 -8.32
N LEU A 86 -8.84 -18.34 -7.70
CA LEU A 86 -8.02 -17.32 -8.36
C LEU A 86 -7.28 -17.85 -9.59
N ALA A 87 -6.72 -19.06 -9.49
CA ALA A 87 -6.00 -19.69 -10.61
C ALA A 87 -6.89 -19.88 -11.84
N ALA A 88 -8.21 -20.08 -11.66
CA ALA A 88 -9.15 -20.25 -12.76
C ALA A 88 -9.35 -18.97 -13.61
N VAL A 89 -8.96 -17.80 -13.10
CA VAL A 89 -9.09 -16.51 -13.79
C VAL A 89 -7.79 -15.70 -13.82
N ALA A 90 -6.66 -16.32 -13.47
CA ALA A 90 -5.38 -15.63 -13.26
C ALA A 90 -4.91 -14.88 -14.51
N ASP A 91 -5.02 -15.49 -15.69
CA ASP A 91 -4.60 -14.89 -16.95
C ASP A 91 -5.39 -13.62 -17.29
N GLN A 92 -6.68 -13.60 -16.97
CA GLN A 92 -7.58 -12.48 -17.27
C GLN A 92 -7.36 -11.29 -16.34
N ILE A 93 -6.94 -11.54 -15.09
CA ILE A 93 -6.73 -10.50 -14.07
C ILE A 93 -5.24 -10.11 -13.92
N ALA A 94 -4.33 -10.78 -14.63
CA ALA A 94 -2.88 -10.58 -14.50
C ALA A 94 -2.42 -9.14 -14.76
N VAL A 95 -3.11 -8.42 -15.65
CA VAL A 95 -2.80 -7.02 -16.01
C VAL A 95 -3.51 -5.98 -15.12
N ALA A 96 -4.31 -6.43 -14.16
CA ALA A 96 -5.14 -5.59 -13.30
C ALA A 96 -4.96 -6.00 -11.83
N PRO A 97 -3.84 -5.63 -11.18
CA PRO A 97 -3.49 -6.09 -9.84
C PRO A 97 -4.51 -5.68 -8.77
N SER A 98 -5.18 -4.54 -8.90
CA SER A 98 -6.21 -4.08 -7.98
C SER A 98 -7.50 -4.88 -8.16
N ALA A 99 -7.90 -5.18 -9.40
CA ALA A 99 -8.97 -6.13 -9.65
C ALA A 99 -8.66 -7.52 -9.06
N SER A 100 -7.42 -8.00 -9.24
CA SER A 100 -6.94 -9.24 -8.66
C SER A 100 -7.02 -9.22 -7.13
N SER A 101 -6.56 -8.14 -6.49
CA SER A 101 -6.64 -7.95 -5.04
C SER A 101 -8.08 -7.91 -4.51
N ALA A 102 -8.99 -7.26 -5.25
CA ALA A 102 -10.40 -7.21 -4.90
C ALA A 102 -11.04 -8.61 -4.93
N LEU A 103 -10.73 -9.39 -5.97
CA LEU A 103 -11.24 -10.74 -6.11
C LEU A 103 -10.63 -11.70 -5.08
N ASP A 104 -9.31 -11.63 -4.87
CA ASP A 104 -8.57 -12.40 -3.87
C ASP A 104 -9.17 -12.19 -2.48
N SER A 105 -9.32 -10.93 -2.06
CA SER A 105 -9.91 -10.59 -0.76
C SER A 105 -11.33 -11.12 -0.61
N ALA A 106 -12.17 -11.02 -1.65
CA ALA A 106 -13.55 -11.51 -1.61
C ALA A 106 -13.62 -13.03 -1.48
N LEU A 107 -12.74 -13.76 -2.18
CA LEU A 107 -12.65 -15.21 -2.09
C LEU A 107 -12.17 -15.62 -0.71
N PHE A 108 -11.07 -15.04 -0.21
CA PHE A 108 -10.55 -15.35 1.12
C PHE A 108 -11.56 -15.04 2.23
N ASP A 109 -12.29 -13.94 2.14
CA ASP A 109 -13.36 -13.61 3.09
C ASP A 109 -14.49 -14.66 3.06
N ALA A 110 -14.96 -15.07 1.87
CA ALA A 110 -15.97 -16.12 1.74
C ALA A 110 -15.46 -17.47 2.32
N PHE A 111 -14.26 -17.90 1.96
CA PHE A 111 -13.68 -19.17 2.42
C PHE A 111 -13.42 -19.19 3.93
N ALA A 112 -12.96 -18.08 4.51
CA ALA A 112 -12.78 -17.96 5.96
C ALA A 112 -14.12 -18.04 6.70
N LYS A 113 -15.16 -17.36 6.19
CA LYS A 113 -16.52 -17.40 6.74
C LYS A 113 -17.15 -18.78 6.66
N GLU A 114 -17.00 -19.47 5.52
CA GLU A 114 -17.46 -20.86 5.35
C GLU A 114 -16.78 -21.80 6.36
N ALA A 115 -15.50 -21.56 6.66
CA ALA A 115 -14.76 -22.29 7.69
C ALA A 115 -15.10 -21.85 9.13
N GLY A 116 -15.97 -20.85 9.32
CA GLY A 116 -16.34 -20.33 10.64
C GLY A 116 -15.19 -19.62 11.35
N LYS A 117 -14.22 -19.04 10.62
CA LYS A 117 -13.02 -18.41 11.18
C LYS A 117 -12.91 -16.94 10.78
N PRO A 118 -12.40 -16.07 11.67
CA PRO A 118 -11.83 -14.79 11.24
C PRO A 118 -10.74 -15.02 10.19
N LEU A 119 -10.64 -14.15 9.18
CA LEU A 119 -9.65 -14.30 8.11
C LEU A 119 -8.21 -14.42 8.64
N ALA A 120 -7.85 -13.63 9.65
CA ALA A 120 -6.53 -13.73 10.29
C ALA A 120 -6.24 -15.14 10.84
N ASP A 121 -7.24 -15.82 11.42
CA ASP A 121 -7.08 -17.19 11.95
C ASP A 121 -7.09 -18.23 10.84
N TYR A 122 -7.84 -17.98 9.77
CA TYR A 122 -7.81 -18.79 8.55
C TYR A 122 -6.41 -18.77 7.91
N LEU A 123 -5.73 -17.62 7.95
CA LEU A 123 -4.36 -17.43 7.44
C LEU A 123 -3.25 -17.82 8.44
N GLY A 124 -3.59 -18.24 9.67
CA GLY A 124 -2.61 -18.61 10.69
C GLY A 124 -2.07 -17.42 11.50
N ARG A 125 -2.97 -16.72 12.21
CA ARG A 125 -2.66 -15.52 13.01
C ARG A 125 -1.44 -15.69 13.90
N HIS A 126 -0.45 -14.81 13.73
CA HIS A 126 0.72 -14.68 14.60
C HIS A 126 0.70 -13.43 15.50
N HIS A 127 -0.02 -12.38 15.09
CA HIS A 127 -0.10 -11.12 15.82
C HIS A 127 -1.56 -10.78 16.12
N THR A 128 -1.82 -10.20 17.28
CA THR A 128 -3.16 -9.71 17.66
C THR A 128 -3.39 -8.27 17.21
N ALA A 129 -2.32 -7.45 17.20
CA ALA A 129 -2.31 -6.07 16.74
C ALA A 129 -0.89 -5.65 16.35
N LEU A 130 -0.81 -4.61 15.52
CA LEU A 130 0.42 -3.92 15.15
C LEU A 130 0.18 -2.40 15.21
N PRO A 131 1.20 -1.59 15.53
CA PRO A 131 1.07 -0.15 15.34
C PRO A 131 0.95 0.15 13.84
N THR A 132 0.13 1.14 13.51
CA THR A 132 0.07 1.71 12.16
C THR A 132 0.75 3.08 12.16
N SER A 133 1.41 3.40 11.06
CA SER A 133 1.91 4.74 10.83
C SER A 133 0.78 5.67 10.39
N ILE A 134 1.02 6.96 10.58
CA ILE A 134 0.28 8.00 9.91
C ILE A 134 1.21 8.72 8.94
N THR A 135 0.69 9.06 7.76
CA THR A 135 1.48 9.67 6.69
C THR A 135 1.31 11.18 6.74
N ILE A 136 2.43 11.89 6.82
CA ILE A 136 2.50 13.33 6.56
C ILE A 136 2.98 13.49 5.12
N GLY A 137 2.11 14.05 4.27
CA GLY A 137 2.44 14.37 2.88
C GLY A 137 3.49 15.49 2.79
N ILE A 138 4.04 15.69 1.58
CA ILE A 138 4.98 16.79 1.34
C ILE A 138 4.28 18.13 1.62
N LYS A 139 4.94 19.01 2.36
CA LYS A 139 4.47 20.37 2.68
C LYS A 139 5.42 21.41 2.10
N ASP A 140 4.93 22.64 1.97
CA ASP A 140 5.75 23.76 1.49
C ASP A 140 6.59 24.35 2.64
N THR A 141 6.14 24.18 3.89
CA THR A 141 6.84 24.71 5.07
C THR A 141 6.95 23.70 6.22
N ILE A 142 7.98 23.88 7.06
CA ILE A 142 8.17 23.10 8.29
C ILE A 142 6.98 23.31 9.24
N ASP A 143 6.46 24.53 9.36
CA ASP A 143 5.36 24.83 10.29
C ASP A 143 4.07 24.07 9.95
N GLU A 144 3.75 23.93 8.66
CA GLU A 144 2.62 23.11 8.20
C GLU A 144 2.81 21.63 8.53
N MET A 145 4.01 21.10 8.29
CA MET A 145 4.36 19.72 8.62
C MET A 145 4.26 19.47 10.14
N LEU A 146 4.78 20.39 10.96
CA LEU A 146 4.76 20.29 12.41
C LEU A 146 3.36 20.40 12.99
N THR A 147 2.52 21.26 12.41
CA THR A 147 1.10 21.38 12.81
C THR A 147 0.37 20.05 12.60
N GLU A 148 0.57 19.41 11.45
CA GLU A 148 -0.03 18.10 11.16
C GLU A 148 0.56 16.97 12.01
N ALA A 149 1.87 17.00 12.28
CA ALA A 149 2.50 16.06 13.20
C ALA A 149 1.93 16.17 14.62
N GLN A 150 1.71 17.39 15.10
CA GLN A 150 1.10 17.63 16.41
C GLN A 150 -0.32 17.06 16.46
N GLU A 151 -1.15 17.36 15.46
CA GLU A 151 -2.51 16.81 15.36
C GLU A 151 -2.51 15.28 15.47
N TYR A 152 -1.63 14.60 14.75
CA TYR A 152 -1.59 13.14 14.77
C TYR A 152 -1.02 12.57 16.07
N THR A 153 0.01 13.20 16.65
CA THR A 153 0.55 12.74 17.94
C THR A 153 -0.46 12.92 19.07
N ASP A 154 -1.27 13.97 19.04
CA ASP A 154 -2.39 14.19 19.97
C ASP A 154 -3.50 13.14 19.81
N ARG A 155 -3.70 12.63 18.59
CA ARG A 155 -4.60 11.51 18.29
C ARG A 155 -4.05 10.14 18.69
N GLY A 156 -2.82 10.08 19.22
CA GLY A 156 -2.21 8.86 19.74
C GLY A 156 -1.27 8.13 18.76
N PHE A 157 -1.01 8.67 17.56
CA PHE A 157 -0.03 8.07 16.66
C PHE A 157 1.39 8.15 17.23
N ARG A 158 2.14 7.07 17.12
CA ARG A 158 3.54 6.95 17.57
C ARG A 158 4.48 6.42 16.49
N VAL A 159 3.96 6.22 15.28
CA VAL A 159 4.73 5.88 14.10
C VAL A 159 4.34 6.88 13.02
N ILE A 160 5.31 7.59 12.46
CA ILE A 160 5.09 8.61 11.43
C ILE A 160 5.87 8.23 10.17
N LYS A 161 5.18 8.27 9.03
CA LYS A 161 5.75 8.23 7.68
C LYS A 161 5.84 9.67 7.17
N LEU A 162 7.03 10.16 6.87
CA LEU A 162 7.21 11.48 6.26
C LEU A 162 7.50 11.33 4.76
N LYS A 163 6.65 11.91 3.91
CA LYS A 163 6.88 11.98 2.47
C LYS A 163 7.92 13.05 2.14
N LEU A 164 8.90 12.71 1.31
CA LEU A 164 10.05 13.54 0.92
C LEU A 164 10.28 13.43 -0.61
N GLY A 165 11.44 13.88 -1.10
CA GLY A 165 11.94 13.55 -2.44
C GLY A 165 11.84 14.66 -3.47
N LYS A 166 11.65 15.92 -3.05
CA LYS A 166 11.67 17.09 -3.95
C LYS A 166 12.98 17.86 -3.89
N ASP A 167 13.53 18.04 -2.71
CA ASP A 167 14.78 18.78 -2.48
C ASP A 167 15.49 18.19 -1.26
N LEU A 168 16.70 17.65 -1.46
CA LEU A 168 17.43 16.94 -0.43
C LEU A 168 17.74 17.82 0.80
N GLY A 169 18.07 19.10 0.60
CA GLY A 169 18.39 20.01 1.68
C GLY A 169 17.16 20.27 2.56
N MET A 170 16.04 20.59 1.93
CA MET A 170 14.76 20.79 2.61
C MET A 170 14.28 19.51 3.29
N ASP A 171 14.45 18.36 2.65
CA ASP A 171 14.06 17.06 3.21
C ASP A 171 14.83 16.73 4.51
N ILE A 172 16.13 17.06 4.56
CA ILE A 172 16.96 16.92 5.78
C ILE A 172 16.45 17.87 6.88
N GLU A 173 16.16 19.13 6.55
CA GLU A 173 15.63 20.11 7.50
C GLU A 173 14.26 19.69 8.07
N PHE A 174 13.36 19.22 7.22
CA PHE A 174 12.04 18.69 7.60
C PHE A 174 12.18 17.51 8.56
N THR A 175 13.03 16.54 8.21
CA THR A 175 13.22 15.34 9.02
C THR A 175 13.77 15.69 10.41
N ARG A 176 14.74 16.61 10.48
CA ARG A 176 15.30 17.10 11.74
C ARG A 176 14.28 17.85 12.58
N ALA A 177 13.55 18.78 11.98
CA ALA A 177 12.54 19.57 12.68
C ALA A 177 11.43 18.67 13.23
N LEU A 178 10.95 17.72 12.42
CA LEU A 178 9.94 16.75 12.84
C LEU A 178 10.43 15.92 14.03
N LYS A 179 11.63 15.34 13.94
CA LYS A 179 12.16 14.50 15.02
C LYS A 179 12.36 15.26 16.34
N ALA A 180 12.70 16.55 16.28
CA ALA A 180 12.85 17.40 17.45
C ALA A 180 11.51 17.79 18.10
N ALA A 181 10.42 17.87 17.33
CA ALA A 181 9.12 18.31 17.80
C ALA A 181 8.22 17.18 18.32
N VAL A 182 8.31 15.98 17.75
CA VAL A 182 7.47 14.84 18.13
C VAL A 182 7.97 14.18 19.43
N PRO A 183 7.11 13.44 20.16
CA PRO A 183 7.54 12.70 21.35
C PRO A 183 8.73 11.79 21.07
N GLU A 184 9.67 11.69 22.02
CA GLU A 184 10.94 10.96 21.86
C GLU A 184 10.75 9.51 21.38
N ASN A 185 9.70 8.84 21.88
CA ASN A 185 9.34 7.47 21.55
C ASN A 185 8.62 7.31 20.20
N THR A 186 8.50 8.36 19.41
CA THR A 186 7.93 8.29 18.06
C THR A 186 8.93 7.65 17.10
N VAL A 187 8.48 6.57 16.47
CA VAL A 187 9.21 5.93 15.35
C VAL A 187 8.97 6.77 14.11
N LEU A 188 10.06 7.19 13.46
CA LEU A 188 10.02 7.95 12.22
C LEU A 188 10.68 7.14 11.11
N TYR A 189 10.01 7.03 9.98
CA TYR A 189 10.62 6.61 8.72
C TYR A 189 10.20 7.58 7.62
N VAL A 190 10.99 7.60 6.55
CA VAL A 190 10.81 8.56 5.46
C VAL A 190 10.63 7.85 4.14
N ASP A 191 9.95 8.51 3.21
CA ASP A 191 9.65 7.97 1.88
C ASP A 191 9.84 9.07 0.82
N PRO A 192 11.02 9.10 0.18
CA PRO A 192 11.29 10.00 -0.94
C PRO A 192 10.52 9.67 -2.23
N ASN A 193 9.79 8.54 -2.29
CA ASN A 193 9.09 8.05 -3.48
C ASN A 193 9.89 8.25 -4.77
N GLN A 194 11.05 7.61 -4.84
CA GLN A 194 11.92 7.61 -6.02
C GLN A 194 12.60 8.94 -6.34
N GLY A 195 12.50 9.93 -5.44
CA GLY A 195 13.01 11.29 -5.64
C GLY A 195 14.54 11.44 -5.52
N TYR A 196 15.24 10.44 -4.98
CA TYR A 196 16.69 10.52 -4.76
C TYR A 196 17.49 9.77 -5.82
N THR A 197 18.70 10.26 -6.06
CA THR A 197 19.79 9.43 -6.58
C THR A 197 20.42 8.61 -5.44
N VAL A 198 21.29 7.64 -5.77
CA VAL A 198 22.05 6.90 -4.74
C VAL A 198 22.94 7.84 -3.92
N ASP A 199 23.50 8.89 -4.53
CA ASP A 199 24.34 9.84 -3.81
C ASP A 199 23.52 10.74 -2.89
N ASP A 200 22.33 11.18 -3.32
CA ASP A 200 21.39 11.89 -2.44
C ASP A 200 20.96 11.03 -1.25
N TYR A 201 20.69 9.74 -1.48
CA TYR A 201 20.40 8.78 -0.42
C TYR A 201 21.54 8.69 0.61
N ARG A 202 22.78 8.60 0.15
CA ARG A 202 23.97 8.55 1.03
C ARG A 202 24.12 9.82 1.84
N GLU A 203 23.92 10.97 1.20
CA GLU A 203 23.99 12.27 1.86
C GLU A 203 22.88 12.43 2.90
N PHE A 204 21.64 12.07 2.56
CA PHE A 204 20.52 12.05 3.50
C PHE A 204 20.81 11.16 4.71
N LEU A 205 21.24 9.92 4.47
CA LEU A 205 21.57 8.95 5.52
C LEU A 205 22.66 9.50 6.45
N LYS A 206 23.70 10.12 5.89
CA LYS A 206 24.78 10.73 6.66
C LYS A 206 24.29 11.92 7.49
N ALA A 207 23.47 12.80 6.91
CA ALA A 207 22.99 14.02 7.57
C ALA A 207 21.97 13.77 8.69
N THR A 208 21.32 12.59 8.65
CA THR A 208 20.26 12.18 9.58
C THR A 208 20.63 11.01 10.48
N ALA A 209 21.90 10.59 10.48
CA ALA A 209 22.39 9.42 11.23
C ALA A 209 22.14 9.49 12.74
N ASP A 210 22.03 10.69 13.32
CA ASP A 210 21.75 10.94 14.73
C ASP A 210 20.26 10.89 15.09
N LEU A 211 19.36 10.83 14.10
CA LEU A 211 17.91 10.93 14.32
C LEU A 211 17.22 9.59 14.60
N ASN A 212 17.95 8.47 14.50
CA ASN A 212 17.43 7.12 14.68
C ASN A 212 16.17 6.85 13.81
N ILE A 213 16.25 7.19 12.52
CA ILE A 213 15.21 6.89 11.53
C ILE A 213 15.16 5.37 11.32
N ALA A 214 13.96 4.80 11.30
CA ALA A 214 13.78 3.35 11.22
C ALA A 214 14.23 2.80 9.85
N PHE A 215 13.82 3.45 8.76
CA PHE A 215 14.21 3.13 7.39
C PHE A 215 13.84 4.28 6.43
N ILE A 216 14.29 4.16 5.19
CA ILE A 216 14.05 5.03 4.05
C ILE A 216 13.40 4.17 2.97
N GLU A 217 12.14 4.45 2.66
CA GLU A 217 11.31 3.69 1.72
C GLU A 217 11.46 4.23 0.30
N GLN A 218 11.72 3.34 -0.66
CA GLN A 218 11.95 3.61 -2.07
C GLN A 218 12.72 4.91 -2.35
N PRO A 219 14.01 5.02 -1.95
CA PRO A 219 14.77 6.25 -2.16
C PRO A 219 14.96 6.56 -3.65
N VAL A 220 15.31 5.55 -4.44
CA VAL A 220 15.63 5.70 -5.88
C VAL A 220 14.51 5.17 -6.78
N LYS A 221 14.57 5.53 -8.06
CA LYS A 221 13.64 5.06 -9.10
C LYS A 221 13.47 3.56 -9.11
N ALA A 222 12.23 3.10 -9.27
CA ALA A 222 11.91 1.68 -9.35
C ALA A 222 12.65 0.99 -10.51
N GLU A 223 12.85 1.72 -11.60
CA GLU A 223 13.59 1.31 -12.79
C GLU A 223 15.10 1.16 -12.54
N ASP A 224 15.64 1.80 -11.50
CA ASP A 224 17.06 1.83 -11.16
C ASP A 224 17.36 1.05 -9.87
N THR A 225 16.66 -0.07 -9.66
CA THR A 225 16.86 -0.91 -8.46
C THR A 225 18.30 -1.46 -8.38
N GLU A 226 19.00 -1.59 -9.51
CA GLU A 226 20.39 -2.04 -9.56
C GLU A 226 21.35 -1.11 -8.83
N SER A 227 21.08 0.19 -8.82
CA SER A 227 21.94 1.16 -8.13
C SER A 227 21.93 0.96 -6.61
N LEU A 228 20.83 0.44 -6.05
CA LEU A 228 20.76 0.01 -4.65
C LEU A 228 21.71 -1.15 -4.33
N PHE A 229 22.09 -1.97 -5.31
CA PHE A 229 23.05 -3.05 -5.08
C PHE A 229 24.47 -2.54 -4.84
N THR A 230 24.78 -1.31 -5.26
CA THR A 230 26.08 -0.67 -5.00
C THR A 230 26.27 -0.23 -3.54
N LEU A 231 25.19 -0.20 -2.76
CA LEU A 231 25.21 0.15 -1.34
C LEU A 231 25.92 -0.95 -0.51
N SER A 232 26.66 -0.51 0.49
CA SER A 232 27.23 -1.36 1.54
C SER A 232 26.11 -2.01 2.39
N PRO A 233 26.40 -3.09 3.13
CA PRO A 233 25.41 -3.71 4.02
C PRO A 233 24.82 -2.76 5.06
N GLU A 234 25.62 -1.84 5.60
CA GLU A 234 25.16 -0.84 6.59
C GLU A 234 24.20 0.17 5.97
N GLU A 235 24.47 0.61 4.74
CA GLU A 235 23.55 1.47 3.99
C GLU A 235 22.26 0.73 3.62
N LYS A 236 22.36 -0.54 3.18
CA LYS A 236 21.19 -1.35 2.78
C LYS A 236 20.23 -1.64 3.94
N LYS A 237 20.73 -1.70 5.18
CA LYS A 237 19.92 -1.97 6.37
C LYS A 237 18.76 -0.97 6.55
N PHE A 238 18.92 0.26 6.05
CA PHE A 238 17.91 1.30 6.11
C PHE A 238 17.01 1.34 4.88
N VAL A 239 17.26 0.55 3.84
CA VAL A 239 16.43 0.58 2.62
C VAL A 239 15.21 -0.31 2.78
N CYS A 240 14.03 0.27 2.54
CA CYS A 240 12.80 -0.46 2.23
C CYS A 240 12.46 -0.21 0.76
N VAL A 241 11.94 -1.21 0.04
CA VAL A 241 11.50 -1.06 -1.36
C VAL A 241 9.98 -1.16 -1.42
N ASP A 242 9.35 -0.31 -2.23
CA ASP A 242 7.91 -0.26 -2.48
C ASP A 242 7.65 -0.43 -3.99
N GLU A 243 7.76 0.64 -4.78
CA GLU A 243 7.44 0.62 -6.22
C GLU A 243 8.30 -0.38 -7.02
N SER A 244 9.49 -0.74 -6.53
CA SER A 244 10.36 -1.77 -7.13
C SER A 244 9.84 -3.20 -6.98
N LEU A 245 8.98 -3.52 -6.00
CA LEU A 245 8.58 -4.87 -5.65
C LEU A 245 7.09 -5.13 -5.95
N LYS A 246 6.80 -5.71 -7.12
CA LYS A 246 5.42 -5.92 -7.60
C LYS A 246 4.95 -7.39 -7.61
N SER A 247 5.86 -8.35 -7.72
CA SER A 247 5.54 -9.79 -7.80
C SER A 247 6.72 -10.67 -7.39
N ILE A 248 6.48 -11.98 -7.20
CA ILE A 248 7.44 -12.96 -6.64
C ILE A 248 8.55 -13.40 -7.63
N LYS A 249 8.34 -13.21 -8.95
CA LYS A 249 9.10 -13.84 -10.06
C LYS A 249 9.03 -15.38 -10.09
#